data_AF-A0A1Z4QLI7-F1
#
_entry.id   AF-A0A1Z4QLI7-F1
#
_cell.length_a   1.000
_cell.length_b   1.000
_cell.length_c   1.000
_cell.angle_alpha   90.00
_cell.angle_beta   90.00
_cell.angle_gamma   90.00
#
_symmetry.space_group_name_H-M   'P 1'
#
loop_
_entity.id
_entity.type
_entity.pdbx_description
1 polymer ?
#
loop_
_entity_poly.entity_id
_entity_poly.type
_entity_poly.pdbx_seq_one_letter_code
_entity_poly.pdbx_strand_id
1 'polypeptide(L)'
;MITQIPQTPTLEELVQEINRFEAIISEWDESQRCVAVGLKRAIEALHKAALTNLIKNLKQESMSALRHAVADELVYAVLLYHDLVKPPTPPLLERIQIALEEVRPGLKSHNGDVELVAIKPPDIVEVKLIGTCSSCPASTLTLSQGIEQAIKKHCPEITQVVAVNNSPVVNPTNSSVISPFSSTIETYWVKVATVNEVTESSVLAVQIADKSLILYRQGDNITCYRNACTHLGYPLDRGKVENAILTCPVHEFQYNLETGECLTAPEVFLQLYEVRIKSDNVFVKMQN
;
A
#
# COMPACT_ATOMS: atom_id res chain seq x y z
N MET A 1 -15.50 1.07 45.55
CA MET A 1 -15.44 1.74 44.24
C MET A 1 -14.28 1.14 43.48
N ILE A 2 -14.55 0.31 42.49
CA ILE A 2 -13.51 -0.25 41.62
C ILE A 2 -13.19 0.87 40.62
N THR A 3 -12.06 1.56 40.83
CA THR A 3 -11.51 2.50 39.86
C THR A 3 -11.20 1.71 38.59
N GLN A 4 -11.99 1.93 37.54
CA GLN A 4 -11.67 1.43 36.21
C GLN A 4 -10.28 1.98 35.84
N ILE A 5 -9.32 1.08 35.66
CA ILE A 5 -8.03 1.41 35.08
C ILE A 5 -8.34 1.94 33.67
N PRO A 6 -7.93 3.17 33.30
CA PRO A 6 -8.12 3.66 31.95
C PRO A 6 -7.44 2.67 30.99
N GLN A 7 -8.20 2.14 30.04
CA GLN A 7 -7.64 1.23 29.04
C GLN A 7 -6.59 1.99 28.24
N THR A 8 -5.43 1.35 28.04
CA THR A 8 -4.38 1.89 27.18
C THR A 8 -4.93 2.00 25.76
N PRO A 9 -4.83 3.17 25.10
CA PRO A 9 -5.35 3.33 23.75
C PRO A 9 -4.58 2.42 22.78
N THR A 10 -5.30 1.89 21.80
CA THR A 10 -4.72 1.07 20.72
C THR A 10 -3.87 1.92 19.78
N LEU A 11 -2.99 1.27 19.00
CA LEU A 11 -2.19 1.98 17.99
C LEU A 11 -3.09 2.71 16.98
N GLU A 12 -4.18 2.07 16.54
CA GLU A 12 -5.14 2.66 15.61
C GLU A 12 -5.80 3.92 16.18
N GLU A 13 -6.25 3.89 17.44
CA GLU A 13 -6.85 5.04 18.13
C GLU A 13 -5.85 6.20 18.25
N LEU A 14 -4.59 5.90 18.60
CA LEU A 14 -3.53 6.92 18.69
C LEU A 14 -3.25 7.57 17.33
N VAL A 15 -3.16 6.77 16.26
CA VAL A 15 -2.93 7.27 14.90
C VAL A 15 -4.11 8.10 14.42
N GLN A 16 -5.35 7.64 14.65
CA GLN A 16 -6.55 8.41 14.31
C GLN A 16 -6.58 9.77 15.01
N GLU A 17 -6.21 9.81 16.29
CA GLU A 17 -6.20 11.05 17.07
C GLU A 17 -5.08 12.02 16.61
N ILE A 18 -3.90 11.50 16.28
CA ILE A 18 -2.83 12.29 15.66
C ILE A 18 -3.32 12.89 14.34
N ASN A 19 -3.89 12.07 13.46
CA ASN A 19 -4.41 12.52 12.15
C ASN A 19 -5.50 13.58 12.30
N ARG A 20 -6.37 13.44 13.32
CA ARG A 20 -7.40 14.45 13.65
C ARG A 20 -6.78 15.79 13.99
N PHE A 21 -5.75 15.83 14.83
CA PHE A 21 -5.07 17.08 15.17
C PHE A 21 -4.28 17.65 13.99
N GLU A 22 -3.61 16.81 13.19
CA GLU A 22 -2.89 17.27 11.99
C GLU A 22 -3.83 17.91 10.97
N ALA A 23 -5.03 17.35 10.78
CA ALA A 23 -6.07 17.94 9.93
C ALA A 23 -6.62 19.27 10.48
N ILE A 24 -6.66 19.48 11.79
CA ILE A 24 -7.03 20.78 12.37
C ILE A 24 -5.91 21.80 12.14
N ILE A 25 -4.66 21.39 12.37
CA ILE A 25 -3.47 22.24 12.22
C ILE A 25 -3.26 22.66 10.75
N SER A 26 -3.68 21.84 9.78
CA SER A 26 -3.59 22.20 8.35
C SER A 26 -4.47 23.39 7.97
N GLU A 27 -5.57 23.62 8.67
CA GLU A 27 -6.48 24.74 8.44
C GLU A 27 -6.06 26.04 9.15
N TRP A 28 -5.07 25.98 10.06
CA TRP A 28 -4.58 27.16 10.78
C TRP A 28 -3.75 28.08 9.88
N ASP A 29 -3.65 29.36 10.25
CA ASP A 29 -2.77 30.29 9.56
C ASP A 29 -1.29 29.89 9.71
N GLU A 30 -0.44 30.43 8.84
CA GLU A 30 0.97 30.04 8.76
C GLU A 30 1.71 30.23 10.09
N SER A 31 1.42 31.31 10.83
CA SER A 31 2.09 31.61 12.09
C SER A 31 1.72 30.58 13.17
N GLN A 32 0.43 30.24 13.27
CA GLN A 32 -0.08 29.24 14.21
C GLN A 32 0.45 27.84 13.87
N ARG A 33 0.42 27.47 12.59
CA ARG A 33 0.92 26.19 12.09
C ARG A 33 2.42 26.05 12.38
N CYS A 34 3.19 27.11 12.17
CA CYS A 34 4.62 27.13 12.47
C CYS A 34 4.90 26.84 13.95
N VAL A 35 4.12 27.43 14.87
CA VAL A 35 4.26 27.17 16.32
C VAL A 35 3.93 25.72 16.65
N ALA A 36 2.82 25.19 16.14
CA ALA A 36 2.40 23.81 16.41
C ALA A 36 3.41 22.78 15.88
N VAL A 37 3.85 22.95 14.62
CA VAL A 37 4.86 22.08 14.00
C VAL A 37 6.21 22.22 14.71
N GLY A 38 6.59 23.42 15.13
CA GLY A 38 7.79 23.65 15.93
C GLY A 38 7.77 22.91 17.27
N LEU A 39 6.64 22.96 17.98
CA LEU A 39 6.44 22.21 19.22
C LEU A 39 6.50 20.69 18.98
N LYS A 40 5.80 20.19 17.95
CA LYS A 40 5.82 18.76 17.57
C LYS A 40 7.26 18.29 17.35
N ARG A 41 8.03 19.01 16.53
CA ARG A 41 9.44 18.70 16.24
C ARG A 41 10.31 18.71 17.50
N ALA A 42 10.11 19.67 18.40
CA ALA A 42 10.88 19.75 19.65
C ALA A 42 10.61 18.53 20.55
N ILE A 43 9.35 18.12 20.67
CA ILE A 43 8.95 16.93 21.43
C ILE A 43 9.52 15.66 20.78
N GLU A 44 9.41 15.52 19.46
CA GLU A 44 9.96 14.37 18.72
C GLU A 44 11.47 14.26 18.84
N ALA A 45 12.20 15.39 18.79
CA ALA A 45 13.64 15.41 18.99
C ALA A 45 14.02 14.94 20.41
N LEU A 46 13.26 15.38 21.42
CA LEU A 46 13.44 14.91 22.79
C LEU A 46 13.17 13.40 22.92
N HIS A 47 12.08 12.91 22.34
CA HIS A 47 11.74 11.48 22.34
C HIS A 47 12.81 10.64 21.64
N LYS A 48 13.25 11.05 20.44
CA LYS A 48 14.31 10.37 19.68
C LYS A 48 15.60 10.31 20.49
N ALA A 49 15.99 11.40 21.15
CA ALA A 49 17.19 11.42 22.00
C ALA A 49 17.05 10.48 23.22
N ALA A 50 15.90 10.48 23.89
CA ALA A 50 15.63 9.61 25.03
C ALA A 50 15.64 8.12 24.64
N LEU A 51 14.91 7.76 23.57
CA LEU A 51 14.86 6.40 23.05
C LEU A 51 16.24 5.93 22.56
N THR A 52 17.01 6.79 21.89
CA THR A 52 18.39 6.46 21.48
C THR A 52 19.25 6.08 22.68
N ASN A 53 19.21 6.88 23.74
CA ASN A 53 19.97 6.61 24.97
C ASN A 53 19.50 5.33 25.67
N LEU A 54 18.18 5.13 25.75
CA LEU A 54 17.58 3.93 26.33
C LEU A 54 18.03 2.67 25.56
N ILE A 55 17.89 2.67 24.23
CA ILE A 55 18.31 1.56 23.37
C ILE A 55 19.80 1.31 23.54
N LYS A 56 20.63 2.35 23.54
CA LYS A 56 22.09 2.23 23.71
C LYS A 56 22.45 1.54 25.03
N ASN A 57 21.80 1.90 26.13
CA ASN A 57 22.03 1.30 27.44
C ASN A 57 21.51 -0.15 27.50
N LEU A 58 20.27 -0.38 27.06
CA LEU A 58 19.69 -1.73 27.02
C LEU A 58 20.47 -2.68 26.10
N LYS A 59 21.10 -2.17 25.04
CA LYS A 59 21.95 -2.95 24.14
C LYS A 59 23.16 -3.53 24.87
N GLN A 60 23.69 -2.81 25.85
CA GLN A 60 24.82 -3.24 26.67
C GLN A 60 24.40 -4.29 27.71
N GLU A 61 23.17 -4.21 28.21
CA GLU A 61 22.66 -5.12 29.25
C GLU A 61 22.01 -6.39 28.69
N SER A 62 21.11 -6.26 27.70
CA SER A 62 20.32 -7.38 27.17
C SER A 62 19.79 -7.14 25.76
N MET A 63 20.49 -7.70 24.78
CA MET A 63 20.04 -7.75 23.38
C MET A 63 18.79 -8.61 23.15
N SER A 64 18.50 -9.58 24.01
CA SER A 64 17.27 -10.38 23.90
C SER A 64 16.04 -9.58 24.32
N ALA A 65 16.15 -8.76 25.37
CA ALA A 65 15.06 -7.88 25.81
C ALA A 65 14.69 -6.85 24.73
N LEU A 66 15.70 -6.23 24.09
CA LEU A 66 15.45 -5.34 22.95
C LEU A 66 14.73 -6.05 21.80
N ARG A 67 15.17 -7.25 21.41
CA ARG A 67 14.51 -8.03 20.35
C ARG A 67 13.06 -8.36 20.70
N HIS A 68 12.78 -8.67 21.96
CA HIS A 68 11.42 -8.94 22.41
C HIS A 68 10.56 -7.68 22.41
N ALA A 69 11.09 -6.54 22.87
CA ALA A 69 10.37 -5.27 22.87
C ALA A 69 9.99 -4.82 21.44
N VAL A 70 10.88 -5.03 20.47
CA VAL A 70 10.64 -4.68 19.06
C VAL A 70 9.59 -5.60 18.40
N ALA A 71 9.20 -6.71 19.03
CA ALA A 71 8.08 -7.53 18.56
C ALA A 71 6.70 -6.94 18.92
N ASP A 72 6.65 -5.96 19.83
CA ASP A 72 5.44 -5.18 20.08
C ASP A 72 5.23 -4.16 18.95
N GLU A 73 4.02 -4.14 18.40
CA GLU A 73 3.66 -3.33 17.23
C GLU A 73 3.83 -1.83 17.48
N LEU A 74 3.42 -1.34 18.66
CA LEU A 74 3.49 0.07 19.02
C LEU A 74 4.96 0.48 19.22
N VAL A 75 5.74 -0.35 19.91
CA VAL A 75 7.19 -0.12 20.06
C VAL A 75 7.87 -0.09 18.70
N TYR A 76 7.59 -1.06 17.83
CA TYR A 76 8.15 -1.08 16.48
C TYR A 76 7.80 0.17 15.68
N ALA A 77 6.53 0.57 15.68
CA ALA A 77 6.04 1.76 14.98
C ALA A 77 6.74 3.04 15.45
N VAL A 78 6.88 3.24 16.77
CA VAL A 78 7.56 4.42 17.33
C VAL A 78 9.05 4.42 16.99
N LEU A 79 9.71 3.27 17.09
CA LEU A 79 11.12 3.17 16.74
C LEU A 79 11.36 3.42 15.25
N LEU A 80 10.48 2.94 14.38
CA LEU A 80 10.55 3.18 12.95
C LEU A 80 10.29 4.65 12.62
N TYR A 81 9.27 5.26 13.23
CA TYR A 81 8.94 6.69 13.09
C TYR A 81 10.11 7.61 13.45
N HIS A 82 10.92 7.21 14.43
CA HIS A 82 12.12 7.95 14.84
C HIS A 82 13.41 7.52 14.13
N ASP A 83 13.36 6.66 13.11
CA ASP A 83 14.52 6.09 12.40
C ASP A 83 15.51 5.33 13.31
N LEU A 84 15.03 4.73 14.39
CA LEU A 84 15.85 4.00 15.37
C LEU A 84 15.95 2.49 15.08
N VAL A 85 15.06 1.99 14.22
CA VAL A 85 15.14 0.65 13.63
C VAL A 85 15.04 0.77 12.13
N LYS A 86 15.65 -0.18 11.41
CA LYS A 86 15.50 -0.28 9.96
C LYS A 86 14.30 -1.15 9.65
N PRO A 87 13.55 -0.86 8.57
CA PRO A 87 12.61 -1.83 8.04
C PRO A 87 13.35 -3.13 7.68
N PRO A 88 12.67 -4.28 7.63
CA PRO A 88 13.29 -5.51 7.20
C PRO A 88 13.95 -5.34 5.83
N THR A 89 15.18 -5.81 5.70
CA THR A 89 15.90 -5.93 4.43
C THR A 89 16.06 -7.42 4.10
N PRO A 90 15.63 -7.89 2.92
CA PRO A 90 15.06 -7.09 1.84
C PRO A 90 13.64 -6.57 2.13
N PRO A 91 13.13 -5.54 1.42
CA PRO A 91 11.76 -5.06 1.58
C PRO A 91 10.74 -6.18 1.45
N LEU A 92 9.54 -6.00 2.03
CA LEU A 92 8.49 -7.04 2.04
C LEU A 92 8.19 -7.60 0.64
N LEU A 93 8.12 -6.74 -0.38
CA LEU A 93 7.89 -7.16 -1.77
C LEU A 93 8.97 -8.13 -2.27
N GLU A 94 10.23 -7.82 -2.02
CA GLU A 94 11.36 -8.65 -2.44
C GLU A 94 11.43 -9.95 -1.63
N ARG A 95 11.10 -9.91 -0.33
CA ARG A 95 10.97 -11.14 0.50
C ARG A 95 9.85 -12.05 -0.01
N ILE A 96 8.73 -11.48 -0.43
CA ILE A 96 7.64 -12.24 -1.07
C ILE A 96 8.11 -12.81 -2.40
N GLN A 97 8.84 -12.05 -3.23
CA GLN A 97 9.39 -12.57 -4.49
C GLN A 97 10.35 -13.73 -4.28
N ILE A 98 11.25 -13.64 -3.28
CA ILE A 98 12.15 -14.73 -2.89
C ILE A 98 11.33 -15.96 -2.48
N ALA A 99 10.29 -15.78 -1.66
CA ALA A 99 9.40 -16.86 -1.24
C ALA A 99 8.69 -17.53 -2.42
N LEU A 100 8.18 -16.74 -3.37
CA LEU A 100 7.50 -17.26 -4.55
C LEU A 100 8.48 -18.01 -5.47
N GLU A 101 9.70 -17.50 -5.67
CA GLU A 101 10.73 -18.15 -6.48
C GLU A 101 11.16 -19.51 -5.90
N GLU A 102 11.17 -19.66 -4.57
CA GLU A 102 11.42 -20.95 -3.90
C GLU A 102 10.36 -22.01 -4.26
N VAL A 103 9.12 -21.58 -4.51
CA VAL A 103 7.99 -22.49 -4.80
C VAL A 103 7.82 -22.76 -6.30
N ARG A 104 8.29 -21.86 -7.18
CA ARG A 104 8.15 -22.00 -8.64
C ARG A 104 8.63 -23.33 -9.22
N PRO A 105 9.77 -23.94 -8.80
CA PRO A 105 10.19 -25.23 -9.34
C PRO A 105 9.15 -26.34 -9.13
N GLY A 106 8.50 -26.36 -7.97
CA GLY A 106 7.42 -27.30 -7.67
C GLY A 106 6.18 -27.05 -8.54
N LEU A 107 5.79 -25.78 -8.70
CA LEU A 107 4.66 -25.39 -9.54
C LEU A 107 4.88 -25.71 -11.03
N LYS A 108 6.09 -25.43 -11.55
CA LYS A 108 6.46 -25.69 -12.95
C LYS A 108 6.46 -27.19 -13.27
N SER A 109 6.81 -28.03 -12.30
CA SER A 109 6.72 -29.49 -12.41
C SER A 109 5.28 -30.00 -12.61
N HIS A 110 4.30 -29.18 -12.22
CA HIS A 110 2.87 -29.42 -12.43
C HIS A 110 2.27 -28.49 -13.51
N ASN A 111 3.10 -27.95 -14.41
CA ASN A 111 2.69 -27.03 -15.49
C ASN A 111 1.92 -25.80 -14.99
N GLY A 112 2.24 -25.32 -13.78
CA GLY A 112 1.70 -24.09 -13.22
C GLY A 112 2.77 -23.09 -12.80
N ASP A 113 2.29 -21.94 -12.35
CA ASP A 113 3.11 -20.86 -11.81
C ASP A 113 2.31 -20.02 -10.81
N VAL A 114 2.96 -19.05 -10.17
CA VAL A 114 2.34 -18.11 -9.24
C VAL A 114 2.76 -16.68 -9.52
N GLU A 115 1.81 -15.75 -9.47
CA GLU A 115 2.03 -14.31 -9.53
C GLU A 115 1.53 -13.65 -8.25
N LEU A 116 2.28 -12.66 -7.76
CA LEU A 116 1.81 -11.76 -6.70
C LEU A 116 0.79 -10.79 -7.31
N VAL A 117 -0.36 -10.62 -6.67
CA VAL A 117 -1.42 -9.71 -7.11
C VAL A 117 -1.42 -8.44 -6.27
N ALA A 118 -1.46 -8.58 -4.94
CA ALA A 118 -1.51 -7.45 -4.03
C ALA A 118 -0.95 -7.82 -2.65
N ILE A 119 -0.50 -6.80 -1.92
CA ILE A 119 -0.25 -6.86 -0.48
C ILE A 119 -1.28 -5.91 0.14
N LYS A 120 -2.23 -6.46 0.89
CA LYS A 120 -3.31 -5.73 1.55
C LYS A 120 -2.93 -5.50 3.01
N PRO A 121 -2.97 -4.26 3.50
CA PRO A 121 -2.85 -3.99 4.93
C PRO A 121 -3.95 -4.71 5.73
N PRO A 122 -3.67 -5.15 6.97
CA PRO A 122 -2.39 -5.04 7.66
C PRO A 122 -1.36 -6.10 7.24
N ASP A 123 -1.78 -7.29 6.80
CA ASP A 123 -0.93 -8.48 6.77
C ASP A 123 -1.35 -9.57 5.76
N ILE A 124 -2.13 -9.21 4.73
CA ILE A 124 -2.70 -10.15 3.75
C ILE A 124 -1.94 -10.09 2.42
N VAL A 125 -1.54 -11.23 1.88
CA VAL A 125 -0.95 -11.34 0.53
C VAL A 125 -1.90 -12.05 -0.42
N GLU A 126 -2.19 -11.45 -1.57
CA GLU A 126 -2.99 -12.04 -2.63
C GLU A 126 -2.09 -12.59 -3.74
N VAL A 127 -2.28 -13.85 -4.09
CA VAL A 127 -1.54 -14.54 -5.15
C VAL A 127 -2.46 -15.12 -6.20
N LYS A 128 -1.98 -15.22 -7.44
CA LYS A 128 -2.69 -15.81 -8.56
C LYS A 128 -1.97 -17.05 -9.04
N LEU A 129 -2.64 -18.20 -8.98
CA LEU A 129 -2.15 -19.45 -9.56
C LEU A 129 -2.39 -19.46 -11.07
N ILE A 130 -1.37 -19.82 -11.83
CA ILE A 130 -1.35 -19.86 -13.30
C ILE A 130 -1.15 -21.30 -13.77
N GLY A 131 -1.62 -21.60 -14.99
CA GLY A 131 -1.47 -22.90 -15.63
C GLY A 131 -2.49 -23.92 -15.13
N THR A 132 -2.14 -25.21 -15.25
CA THR A 132 -3.01 -26.35 -14.89
C THR A 132 -3.35 -26.42 -13.40
N CYS A 133 -2.62 -25.69 -12.56
CA CYS A 133 -2.87 -25.55 -11.13
C CYS A 133 -4.15 -24.76 -10.80
N SER A 134 -4.74 -24.07 -11.78
CA SER A 134 -6.00 -23.31 -11.62
C SER A 134 -7.28 -24.16 -11.72
N SER A 135 -7.20 -25.40 -12.24
CA SER A 135 -8.39 -26.19 -12.60
C SER A 135 -8.51 -27.56 -11.92
N CYS A 136 -7.61 -27.90 -10.98
CA CYS A 136 -7.63 -29.18 -10.26
C CYS A 136 -7.87 -28.97 -8.74
N PRO A 137 -9.08 -29.25 -8.21
CA PRO A 137 -9.45 -28.92 -6.83
C PRO A 137 -8.54 -29.54 -5.75
N ALA A 138 -8.02 -30.75 -6.00
CA ALA A 138 -7.15 -31.45 -5.05
C ALA A 138 -5.71 -30.87 -5.02
N SER A 139 -5.22 -30.35 -6.15
CA SER A 139 -3.88 -29.75 -6.23
C SER A 139 -3.86 -28.31 -5.76
N THR A 140 -4.95 -27.55 -5.95
CA THR A 140 -5.04 -26.14 -5.53
C THR A 140 -4.82 -25.96 -4.03
N LEU A 141 -5.39 -26.84 -3.18
CA LEU A 141 -5.28 -26.71 -1.72
C LEU A 141 -3.86 -26.95 -1.21
N THR A 142 -3.19 -28.01 -1.68
CA THR A 142 -1.80 -28.32 -1.28
C THR A 142 -0.81 -27.29 -1.80
N LEU A 143 -1.03 -26.76 -3.01
CA LEU A 143 -0.17 -25.72 -3.59
C LEU A 143 -0.35 -24.38 -2.87
N SER A 144 -1.58 -23.98 -2.56
CA SER A 144 -1.84 -22.78 -1.75
C SER A 144 -1.19 -22.87 -0.37
N GLN A 145 -1.25 -24.03 0.28
CA GLN A 145 -0.57 -24.24 1.56
C GLN A 145 0.97 -24.15 1.44
N GLY A 146 1.55 -24.70 0.37
CA GLY A 146 2.99 -24.59 0.12
C GLY A 146 3.45 -23.14 -0.11
N ILE A 147 2.65 -22.37 -0.85
CA ILE A 147 2.90 -20.93 -1.08
C ILE A 147 2.75 -20.16 0.23
N GLU A 148 1.71 -20.42 1.01
CA GLU A 148 1.49 -19.77 2.31
C GLU A 148 2.65 -20.05 3.27
N GLN A 149 3.12 -21.29 3.36
CA GLN A 149 4.26 -21.66 4.19
C GLN A 149 5.56 -20.97 3.75
N ALA A 150 5.83 -20.93 2.46
CA ALA A 150 7.01 -20.26 1.93
C ALA A 150 6.98 -18.75 2.21
N ILE A 151 5.83 -18.10 1.98
CA ILE A 151 5.64 -16.68 2.28
C ILE A 151 5.82 -16.43 3.78
N LYS A 152 5.17 -17.20 4.66
CA LYS A 152 5.31 -17.04 6.12
C LYS A 152 6.73 -17.27 6.62
N LYS A 153 7.50 -18.17 5.99
CA LYS A 153 8.91 -18.43 6.31
C LYS A 153 9.78 -17.21 6.07
N HIS A 154 9.59 -16.52 4.94
CA HIS A 154 10.35 -15.31 4.61
C HIS A 154 9.74 -14.03 5.15
N CYS A 155 8.43 -14.03 5.41
CA CYS A 155 7.58 -12.91 5.83
C CYS A 155 6.68 -13.32 7.01
N PRO A 156 7.23 -13.53 8.22
CA PRO A 156 6.44 -13.91 9.41
C PRO A 156 5.37 -12.89 9.82
N GLU A 157 5.49 -11.64 9.36
CA GLU A 157 4.47 -10.61 9.54
C GLU A 157 3.21 -10.83 8.68
N ILE A 158 3.25 -11.69 7.64
CA ILE A 158 2.09 -12.02 6.81
C ILE A 158 1.30 -13.12 7.50
N THR A 159 0.10 -12.81 7.98
CA THR A 159 -0.74 -13.79 8.69
C THR A 159 -1.61 -14.61 7.74
N GLN A 160 -1.93 -14.06 6.57
CA GLN A 160 -2.83 -14.69 5.61
C GLN A 160 -2.35 -14.56 4.16
N VAL A 161 -2.49 -15.66 3.39
CA VAL A 161 -2.26 -15.69 1.94
C VAL A 161 -3.54 -16.16 1.25
N VAL A 162 -4.02 -15.39 0.28
CA VAL A 162 -5.28 -15.65 -0.44
C VAL A 162 -5.02 -15.88 -1.92
N ALA A 163 -5.52 -16.99 -2.47
CA ALA A 163 -5.45 -17.24 -3.91
C ALA A 163 -6.66 -16.61 -4.62
N VAL A 164 -6.45 -15.66 -5.54
CA VAL A 164 -7.53 -14.88 -6.18
C VAL A 164 -8.12 -15.50 -7.46
N ASN A 165 -7.92 -16.80 -7.69
CA ASN A 165 -8.51 -17.51 -8.82
C ASN A 165 -9.49 -18.60 -8.35
N ASN A 166 -10.79 -18.33 -8.48
CA ASN A 166 -11.78 -19.36 -8.75
C ASN A 166 -12.91 -18.73 -9.58
N SER A 167 -12.86 -18.89 -10.91
CA SER A 167 -14.07 -18.94 -11.73
C SER A 167 -14.22 -20.36 -12.23
N PRO A 168 -14.88 -21.25 -11.49
CA PRO A 168 -15.58 -22.34 -12.12
C PRO A 168 -16.95 -21.76 -12.51
N VAL A 169 -17.28 -21.79 -13.81
CA VAL A 169 -18.68 -21.74 -14.22
C VAL A 169 -19.34 -22.98 -13.62
N VAL A 170 -19.90 -22.86 -12.41
CA VAL A 170 -20.72 -23.88 -11.78
C VAL A 170 -22.17 -23.42 -11.92
N ASN A 171 -22.90 -24.12 -12.78
CA ASN A 171 -24.36 -24.05 -12.78
C ASN A 171 -24.90 -24.41 -11.38
N PRO A 172 -25.98 -23.76 -10.93
CA PRO A 172 -26.38 -23.80 -9.53
C PRO A 172 -27.11 -25.12 -9.23
N THR A 173 -26.44 -26.02 -8.53
CA THR A 173 -27.14 -26.98 -7.66
C THR A 173 -26.33 -27.21 -6.39
N ASN A 174 -26.80 -26.57 -5.31
CA ASN A 174 -26.57 -26.85 -3.89
C ASN A 174 -25.14 -27.09 -3.41
N SER A 175 -24.58 -26.08 -2.73
CA SER A 175 -23.95 -26.20 -1.40
C SER A 175 -23.56 -24.81 -0.89
N SER A 176 -24.29 -24.34 0.11
CA SER A 176 -24.09 -23.08 0.81
C SER A 176 -22.90 -23.15 1.77
N VAL A 177 -21.80 -22.49 1.41
CA VAL A 177 -20.83 -21.98 2.39
C VAL A 177 -20.49 -20.55 1.98
N ILE A 178 -21.24 -19.59 2.52
CA ILE A 178 -20.97 -18.17 2.37
C ILE A 178 -20.24 -17.75 3.64
N SER A 179 -18.99 -17.30 3.51
CA SER A 179 -18.25 -16.68 4.61
C SER A 179 -18.89 -15.34 4.95
N PRO A 180 -19.25 -15.07 6.21
CA PRO A 180 -19.89 -13.82 6.61
C PRO A 180 -18.96 -12.59 6.60
N PHE A 181 -17.69 -12.74 6.18
CA PHE A 181 -16.68 -11.68 6.12
C PHE A 181 -16.15 -11.38 4.72
N SER A 182 -16.70 -11.98 3.66
CA SER A 182 -16.33 -11.62 2.29
C SER A 182 -17.16 -10.42 1.83
N SER A 183 -16.73 -9.19 2.13
CA SER A 183 -17.08 -8.07 1.27
C SER A 183 -16.46 -8.37 -0.09
N THR A 184 -17.28 -8.83 -1.02
CA THR A 184 -16.84 -9.15 -2.37
C THR A 184 -16.47 -7.81 -3.00
N ILE A 185 -15.16 -7.51 -3.09
CA ILE A 185 -14.66 -6.32 -3.78
C ILE A 185 -14.98 -6.53 -5.26
N GLU A 186 -16.12 -5.98 -5.69
CA GLU A 186 -16.51 -6.02 -7.08
C GLU A 186 -15.63 -5.03 -7.86
N THR A 187 -14.87 -5.56 -8.81
CA THR A 187 -14.09 -4.73 -9.72
C THR A 187 -14.91 -4.44 -10.98
N TYR A 188 -14.99 -3.18 -11.38
CA TYR A 188 -15.74 -2.76 -12.56
C TYR A 188 -14.96 -1.72 -13.38
N TRP A 189 -15.28 -1.60 -14.66
CA TRP A 189 -14.64 -0.63 -15.56
C TRP A 189 -15.55 0.58 -15.75
N VAL A 190 -15.03 1.77 -15.47
CA VAL A 190 -15.77 3.03 -15.66
C VAL A 190 -15.18 3.76 -16.84
N LYS A 191 -16.02 4.18 -17.80
CA LYS A 191 -15.59 5.11 -18.85
C LYS A 191 -15.36 6.47 -18.21
N VAL A 192 -14.17 7.05 -18.40
CA VAL A 192 -13.79 8.32 -17.76
C VAL A 192 -13.56 9.45 -18.74
N ALA A 193 -13.15 9.13 -19.97
CA ALA A 193 -12.85 10.10 -21.01
C ALA A 193 -12.82 9.43 -22.39
N THR A 194 -12.66 10.24 -23.43
CA THR A 194 -12.17 9.82 -24.74
C THR A 194 -10.66 10.05 -24.84
N VAL A 195 -9.99 9.40 -25.79
CA VAL A 195 -8.55 9.57 -26.01
C VAL A 195 -8.20 11.02 -26.34
N ASN A 196 -9.10 11.74 -27.03
CA ASN A 196 -8.90 13.14 -27.41
C ASN A 196 -9.12 14.14 -26.26
N GLU A 197 -9.93 13.78 -25.26
CA GLU A 197 -10.11 14.61 -24.05
C GLU A 197 -8.83 14.60 -23.18
N VAL A 198 -8.06 13.52 -23.20
CA VAL A 198 -6.72 13.49 -22.62
C VAL A 198 -5.74 14.08 -23.62
N THR A 199 -5.49 15.38 -23.52
CA THR A 199 -4.61 16.08 -24.48
C THR A 199 -3.17 15.58 -24.34
N GLU A 200 -2.48 15.42 -25.48
CA GLU A 200 -1.09 14.96 -25.55
C GLU A 200 -0.16 15.75 -24.61
N SER A 201 0.70 15.03 -23.88
CA SER A 201 1.68 15.62 -22.95
C SER A 201 1.08 16.50 -21.84
N SER A 202 -0.19 16.28 -21.48
CA SER A 202 -0.90 17.03 -20.43
C SER A 202 -1.63 16.09 -19.48
N VAL A 203 -2.11 16.64 -18.36
CA VAL A 203 -2.94 15.90 -17.40
C VAL A 203 -4.41 16.31 -17.51
N LEU A 204 -5.30 15.33 -17.49
CA LEU A 204 -6.75 15.51 -17.35
C LEU A 204 -7.20 15.01 -15.98
N ALA A 205 -7.77 15.88 -15.15
CA ALA A 205 -8.40 15.48 -13.91
C ALA A 205 -9.78 14.87 -14.15
N VAL A 206 -10.09 13.76 -13.47
CA VAL A 206 -11.43 13.14 -13.46
C VAL A 206 -11.84 12.77 -12.05
N GLN A 207 -13.15 12.78 -11.81
CA GLN A 207 -13.73 12.38 -10.53
C GLN A 207 -14.62 11.15 -10.75
N ILE A 208 -14.37 10.08 -9.99
CA ILE A 208 -15.18 8.85 -10.01
C ILE A 208 -15.61 8.56 -8.57
N ALA A 209 -16.88 8.79 -8.28
CA ALA A 209 -17.39 8.78 -6.90
C ALA A 209 -16.54 9.69 -5.98
N ASP A 210 -15.96 9.13 -4.91
CA ASP A 210 -15.10 9.82 -3.95
C ASP A 210 -13.62 9.89 -4.38
N LYS A 211 -13.24 9.22 -5.48
CA LYS A 211 -11.85 9.16 -5.95
C LYS A 211 -11.56 10.23 -7.01
N SER A 212 -10.58 11.08 -6.72
CA SER A 212 -10.02 12.05 -7.67
C SER A 212 -8.79 11.47 -8.35
N LEU A 213 -8.75 11.47 -9.68
CA LEU A 213 -7.71 10.87 -10.51
C LEU A 213 -7.16 11.87 -11.54
N ILE A 214 -5.95 11.62 -12.03
CA ILE A 214 -5.35 12.30 -13.18
C ILE A 214 -4.99 11.29 -14.26
N LEU A 215 -5.31 11.60 -15.52
CA LEU A 215 -4.87 10.86 -16.70
C LEU A 215 -3.76 11.64 -17.41
N TYR A 216 -2.70 10.96 -17.83
CA TYR A 216 -1.65 11.53 -18.66
C TYR A 216 -1.53 10.75 -19.97
N ARG A 217 -1.33 11.45 -21.08
CA ARG A 217 -1.20 10.84 -22.41
C ARG A 217 0.16 11.13 -23.04
N GLN A 218 0.75 10.07 -23.59
CA GLN A 218 1.91 10.14 -24.45
C GLN A 218 1.75 9.17 -25.64
N GLY A 219 1.49 9.74 -26.81
CA GLY A 219 1.11 9.01 -28.02
C GLY A 219 -0.19 8.24 -27.83
N ASP A 220 -0.12 6.92 -27.96
CA ASP A 220 -1.27 6.01 -27.76
C ASP A 220 -1.36 5.47 -26.33
N ASN A 221 -0.40 5.81 -25.46
CA ASN A 221 -0.37 5.35 -24.08
C ASN A 221 -1.04 6.37 -23.16
N ILE A 222 -1.91 5.88 -22.29
CA ILE A 222 -2.53 6.69 -21.23
C ILE A 222 -2.27 6.01 -19.89
N THR A 223 -1.66 6.76 -18.97
CA THR A 223 -1.51 6.37 -17.56
C THR A 223 -2.57 7.07 -16.72
N CYS A 224 -2.93 6.48 -15.58
CA CYS A 224 -3.91 7.06 -14.66
C CYS A 224 -3.42 6.90 -13.22
N TYR A 225 -3.39 7.99 -12.48
CA TYR A 225 -2.96 8.01 -11.08
C TYR A 225 -4.03 8.65 -10.20
N ARG A 226 -3.96 8.39 -8.89
CA ARG A 226 -4.68 9.22 -7.92
C ARG A 226 -4.22 10.67 -8.03
N ASN A 227 -5.16 11.61 -8.02
CA ASN A 227 -4.90 13.04 -8.01
C ASN A 227 -4.48 13.51 -6.60
N ALA A 228 -3.39 12.96 -6.07
CA ALA A 228 -2.89 13.29 -4.74
C ALA A 228 -1.37 13.13 -4.71
N CYS A 229 -0.68 14.22 -4.37
CA CYS A 229 0.75 14.24 -4.15
C CYS A 229 1.10 13.29 -2.99
N THR A 230 2.08 12.41 -3.19
CA THR A 230 2.53 11.46 -2.15
C THR A 230 3.18 12.12 -0.94
N HIS A 231 3.49 13.42 -1.02
CA HIS A 231 4.00 14.19 0.12
C HIS A 231 2.90 14.47 1.15
N LEU A 232 1.88 15.26 0.78
CA LEU A 232 0.83 15.73 1.70
C LEU A 232 -0.58 15.67 1.09
N GLY A 233 -0.77 14.87 0.04
CA GLY A 233 -2.09 14.62 -0.56
C GLY A 233 -2.67 15.74 -1.42
N TYR A 234 -1.95 16.85 -1.61
CA TYR A 234 -2.44 17.97 -2.43
C TYR A 234 -2.72 17.55 -3.88
N PRO A 235 -3.78 18.10 -4.52
CA PRO A 235 -4.10 17.81 -5.91
C PRO A 235 -2.95 18.14 -6.85
N LEU A 236 -2.71 17.24 -7.79
CA LEU A 236 -1.63 17.27 -8.77
C LEU A 236 -2.07 17.83 -10.12
N ASP A 237 -3.38 17.90 -10.39
CA ASP A 237 -3.96 18.36 -11.65
C ASP A 237 -3.62 19.81 -12.05
N ARG A 238 -3.24 20.63 -11.07
CA ARG A 238 -2.76 22.02 -11.31
C ARG A 238 -1.24 22.12 -11.39
N GLY A 239 -0.53 20.99 -11.34
CA GLY A 239 0.91 20.95 -11.46
C GLY A 239 1.38 21.23 -12.88
N LYS A 240 2.65 21.64 -12.99
CA LYS A 240 3.29 21.89 -14.29
C LYS A 240 3.78 20.57 -14.87
N VAL A 241 3.45 20.30 -16.14
CA VAL A 241 3.94 19.11 -16.87
C VAL A 241 4.98 19.54 -17.90
N GLU A 242 6.19 19.01 -17.79
CA GLU A 242 7.26 19.19 -18.78
C GLU A 242 8.03 17.88 -18.97
N ASN A 243 8.20 17.41 -20.21
CA ASN A 243 8.93 16.18 -20.53
C ASN A 243 8.46 14.96 -19.72
N ALA A 244 7.14 14.73 -19.65
CA ALA A 244 6.51 13.69 -18.82
C ALA A 244 6.71 13.84 -17.31
N ILE A 245 7.28 14.94 -16.82
CA ILE A 245 7.47 15.20 -15.40
C ILE A 245 6.38 16.15 -14.91
N LEU A 246 5.57 15.69 -13.97
CA LEU A 246 4.61 16.53 -13.24
C LEU A 246 5.26 17.10 -11.98
N THR A 247 5.32 18.42 -11.88
CA THR A 247 5.73 19.12 -10.66
C THR A 247 4.50 19.53 -9.85
N CYS A 248 4.39 18.99 -8.63
CA CYS A 248 3.35 19.35 -7.67
C CYS A 248 3.36 20.87 -7.42
N PRO A 249 2.20 21.54 -7.48
CA PRO A 249 2.14 23.01 -7.42
C PRO A 249 2.40 23.61 -6.03
N VAL A 250 2.54 22.77 -4.98
CA VAL A 250 2.63 23.24 -3.59
C VAL A 250 4.05 23.13 -3.03
N HIS A 251 4.68 21.95 -3.15
CA HIS A 251 6.00 21.67 -2.58
C HIS A 251 6.99 21.15 -3.62
N GLU A 252 6.66 21.30 -4.90
CA GLU A 252 7.55 21.00 -6.03
C GLU A 252 8.01 19.54 -6.15
N PHE A 253 7.33 18.61 -5.49
CA PHE A 253 7.57 17.17 -5.71
C PHE A 253 7.37 16.82 -7.18
N GLN A 254 8.33 16.11 -7.77
CA GLN A 254 8.35 15.80 -9.18
C GLN A 254 8.06 14.33 -9.42
N TYR A 255 7.20 14.04 -10.40
CA TYR A 255 6.78 12.69 -10.73
C TYR A 255 6.95 12.40 -12.22
N ASN A 256 7.57 11.29 -12.57
CA ASN A 256 7.53 10.77 -13.94
C ASN A 256 6.13 10.18 -14.19
N LEU A 257 5.40 10.71 -15.17
CA LEU A 257 4.03 10.32 -15.49
C LEU A 257 3.91 9.07 -16.37
N GLU A 258 5.01 8.56 -16.92
CA GLU A 258 5.04 7.28 -17.62
C GLU A 258 5.17 6.12 -16.61
N THR A 259 5.91 6.32 -15.52
CA THR A 259 6.22 5.26 -14.53
C THR A 259 5.51 5.45 -13.19
N GLY A 260 5.12 6.67 -12.86
CA GLY A 260 4.59 7.07 -11.55
C GLY A 260 5.67 7.37 -10.50
N GLU A 261 6.96 7.23 -10.82
CA GLU A 261 8.07 7.42 -9.88
C GLU A 261 8.20 8.87 -9.41
N CYS A 262 8.42 9.06 -8.11
CA CYS A 262 8.79 10.34 -7.53
C CYS A 262 10.29 10.59 -7.70
N LEU A 263 10.65 11.62 -8.44
CA LEU A 263 12.05 11.97 -8.73
C LEU A 263 12.70 12.75 -7.57
N THR A 264 11.90 13.34 -6.69
CA THR A 264 12.36 14.10 -5.52
C THR A 264 12.47 13.27 -4.24
N ALA A 265 11.91 12.05 -4.23
CA ALA A 265 11.98 11.13 -3.11
C ALA A 265 12.12 9.69 -3.61
N PRO A 266 13.27 9.02 -3.40
CA PRO A 266 13.52 7.66 -3.88
C PRO A 266 12.45 6.67 -3.40
N GLU A 267 12.11 5.70 -4.25
CA GLU A 267 11.20 4.57 -3.95
C GLU A 267 9.75 4.96 -3.64
N VAL A 268 9.37 6.23 -3.83
CA VAL A 268 7.99 6.71 -3.68
C VAL A 268 7.32 6.77 -5.05
N PHE A 269 6.08 6.29 -5.17
CA PHE A 269 5.33 6.25 -6.43
C PHE A 269 3.92 6.79 -6.28
N LEU A 270 3.39 7.39 -7.35
CA LEU A 270 1.98 7.71 -7.48
C LEU A 270 1.15 6.42 -7.49
N GLN A 271 -0.03 6.47 -6.85
CA GLN A 271 -0.96 5.34 -6.85
C GLN A 271 -1.56 5.16 -8.25
N LEU A 272 -1.12 4.11 -8.95
CA LEU A 272 -1.55 3.75 -10.30
C LEU A 272 -2.94 3.09 -10.33
N TYR A 273 -3.72 3.39 -11.35
CA TYR A 273 -4.96 2.73 -11.69
C TYR A 273 -4.86 2.07 -13.07
N GLU A 274 -5.39 0.87 -13.23
CA GLU A 274 -5.42 0.17 -14.52
C GLU A 274 -6.29 0.93 -15.53
N VAL A 275 -5.71 1.24 -16.68
CA VAL A 275 -6.38 1.89 -17.81
C VAL A 275 -6.57 0.89 -18.94
N ARG A 276 -7.72 0.95 -19.60
CA ARG A 276 -8.00 0.23 -20.83
C ARG A 276 -8.59 1.18 -21.86
N ILE A 277 -8.02 1.19 -23.06
CA ILE A 277 -8.57 1.92 -24.20
C ILE A 277 -9.36 0.94 -25.06
N LYS A 278 -10.62 1.28 -25.39
CA LYS A 278 -11.45 0.51 -26.32
C LYS A 278 -12.05 1.46 -27.34
N SER A 279 -11.60 1.32 -28.59
CA SER A 279 -11.85 2.30 -29.65
C SER A 279 -11.36 3.68 -29.21
N ASP A 280 -12.23 4.67 -29.09
CA ASP A 280 -11.87 6.03 -28.66
C ASP A 280 -12.11 6.28 -27.16
N ASN A 281 -12.58 5.28 -26.40
CA ASN A 281 -12.97 5.46 -25.00
C ASN A 281 -11.89 4.95 -24.05
N VAL A 282 -11.60 5.76 -23.03
CA VAL A 282 -10.69 5.45 -21.93
C VAL A 282 -11.50 4.94 -20.74
N PHE A 283 -11.14 3.77 -20.23
CA PHE A 283 -11.76 3.15 -19.07
C PHE A 283 -10.74 2.99 -17.95
N VAL A 284 -11.17 3.22 -16.71
CA VAL A 284 -10.39 2.99 -15.50
C VAL A 284 -11.02 1.87 -14.70
N LYS A 285 -10.21 0.95 -14.20
CA LYS A 285 -10.67 -0.14 -13.33
C LYS A 285 -10.86 0.38 -11.90
N MET A 286 -12.07 0.20 -11.38
CA MET A 286 -12.47 0.58 -10.05
C MET A 286 -12.71 -0.66 -9.20
N GLN A 287 -12.60 -0.49 -7.89
CA GLN A 287 -12.88 -1.48 -6.86
C GLN A 287 -13.85 -0.84 -5.87
N ASN A 288 -14.96 -1.52 -5.59
CA ASN A 288 -15.97 -1.13 -4.62
C ASN A 288 -15.60 -1.59 -3.20
#